data_AF-A0A7M2A8D4-F1
#
_entry.id   AF-A0A7M2A8D4-F1
#
_cell.length_a   1.000
_cell.length_b   1.000
_cell.length_c   1.000
_cell.angle_alpha   90.00
_cell.angle_beta   90.00
_cell.angle_gamma   90.00
#
_symmetry.space_group_name_H-M   'P 1'
#
loop_
_entity.id
_entity.type
_entity.pdbx_description
1 polymer ?
#
loop_
_entity_poly.entity_id
_entity_poly.type
_entity_poly.pdbx_seq_one_letter_code
_entity_poly.pdbx_strand_id
1 'polypeptide(L)'
;MFRASIPEGSLNFLDLSIILKENESITDFESLDIAVNMLFLAGKHAYEITHEISLAAKNAGFDGIVYPSYFSNARKGLMPHQALVYGISNRRIPQFQSIEHSKVAQNIAIFGRPILEGKVKVHSINKLMLTKVSYNYLLGTVNEEE
;
A
#
# COMPACT_ATOMS: atom_id res chain seq x y z
N MET A 1 -7.97 -14.63 -11.48
CA MET A 1 -6.99 -13.89 -12.30
C MET A 1 -7.72 -12.69 -12.91
N PHE A 2 -7.58 -11.50 -12.31
CA PHE A 2 -8.22 -10.27 -12.82
C PHE A 2 -7.11 -9.28 -13.17
N ARG A 3 -6.86 -9.07 -14.46
CA ARG A 3 -5.97 -8.01 -14.96
C ARG A 3 -6.85 -6.91 -15.50
N ALA A 4 -6.91 -5.79 -14.79
CA ALA A 4 -7.58 -4.58 -15.27
C ALA A 4 -6.50 -3.63 -15.82
N SER A 5 -6.72 -3.18 -17.06
CA SER A 5 -5.86 -2.35 -17.91
C SER A 5 -4.72 -3.05 -18.66
N ILE A 6 -4.69 -2.84 -19.99
CA ILE A 6 -3.58 -3.18 -20.88
C ILE A 6 -2.86 -1.85 -21.19
N PRO A 7 -1.55 -1.72 -20.91
CA PRO A 7 -0.79 -0.54 -21.28
C PRO A 7 -0.60 -0.51 -22.81
N GLU A 8 -0.83 0.64 -23.44
CA GLU A 8 -0.62 0.80 -24.90
C GLU A 8 0.81 1.27 -25.24
N GLY A 9 1.64 1.55 -24.24
CA GLY A 9 3.05 1.94 -24.38
C GLY A 9 3.89 1.64 -23.14
N SER A 10 5.17 2.06 -23.15
CA SER A 10 6.04 1.99 -21.96
C SER A 10 5.67 3.11 -20.99
N LEU A 11 5.19 2.73 -19.80
CA LEU A 11 4.81 3.67 -18.74
C LEU A 11 5.86 3.63 -17.63
N ASN A 12 6.29 4.81 -17.17
CA ASN A 12 7.28 4.95 -16.12
C ASN A 12 6.63 5.20 -14.77
N PHE A 13 6.73 4.22 -13.87
CA PHE A 13 6.17 4.29 -12.54
C PHE A 13 7.26 4.40 -11.47
N LEU A 14 7.00 5.22 -10.45
CA LEU A 14 7.77 5.17 -9.21
C LEU A 14 7.22 4.05 -8.32
N ASP A 15 7.99 2.99 -8.11
CA ASP A 15 7.59 1.86 -7.27
C ASP A 15 8.06 2.02 -5.83
N LEU A 16 7.10 2.30 -4.95
CA LEU A 16 7.28 2.46 -3.50
C LEU A 16 6.86 1.21 -2.72
N SER A 17 6.47 0.14 -3.43
CA SER A 17 6.02 -1.13 -2.82
C SER A 17 7.16 -2.15 -2.64
N ILE A 18 8.29 -1.92 -3.29
CA ILE A 18 9.46 -2.80 -3.23
C ILE A 18 10.17 -2.76 -1.88
N ILE A 19 10.90 -3.83 -1.57
CA ILE A 19 11.86 -3.82 -0.48
C ILE A 19 13.16 -3.21 -1.01
N LEU A 20 13.59 -2.09 -0.45
CA LEU A 20 14.84 -1.45 -0.87
C LEU A 20 16.04 -2.27 -0.37
N LYS A 21 17.03 -2.48 -1.25
CA LYS A 21 18.27 -3.13 -0.88
C LYS A 21 19.19 -2.13 -0.22
N GLU A 22 19.59 -2.43 1.00
CA GLU A 22 20.37 -1.56 1.86
C GLU A 22 21.58 -2.32 2.40
N ASN A 23 22.63 -1.58 2.76
CA ASN A 23 23.82 -2.19 3.36
C ASN A 23 23.48 -2.86 4.70
N GLU A 24 24.20 -3.94 5.02
CA GLU A 24 23.98 -4.72 6.24
C GLU A 24 24.30 -3.91 7.52
N SER A 25 25.17 -2.90 7.42
CA SER A 25 25.60 -2.07 8.55
C SER A 25 24.58 -1.01 9.01
N ILE A 26 23.46 -0.84 8.29
CA ILE A 26 22.47 0.20 8.55
C ILE A 26 21.47 -0.29 9.62
N THR A 27 21.16 0.55 10.59
CA THR A 27 20.16 0.23 11.63
C THR A 27 18.73 0.44 11.13
N ASP A 28 17.75 -0.17 11.80
CA ASP A 28 16.34 0.01 11.44
C ASP A 28 15.87 1.48 11.49
N PHE A 29 16.51 2.30 12.33
CA PHE A 29 16.25 3.75 12.43
C PHE A 29 16.81 4.56 11.26
N GLU A 30 17.80 4.01 10.56
CA GLU A 30 18.46 4.64 9.40
C GLU A 30 17.97 4.03 8.08
N SER A 31 17.15 2.98 8.14
CA SER A 31 16.62 2.29 6.98
C SER A 31 15.60 3.16 6.23
N LEU A 32 15.92 3.47 4.98
CA LEU A 32 15.03 4.12 4.04
C LEU A 32 13.85 3.20 3.69
N ASP A 33 14.06 1.89 3.56
CA ASP A 33 12.97 0.92 3.32
C ASP A 33 11.89 1.03 4.40
N ILE A 34 12.32 1.00 5.67
CA ILE A 34 11.40 1.11 6.81
C ILE A 34 10.75 2.48 6.82
N ALA A 35 11.51 3.55 6.62
CA ALA A 35 10.96 4.91 6.56
C ALA A 35 9.87 5.04 5.50
N VAL A 36 10.14 4.61 4.26
CA VAL A 36 9.18 4.63 3.15
C VAL A 36 7.93 3.82 3.49
N ASN A 37 8.09 2.61 4.02
CA ASN A 37 6.95 1.80 4.43
C ASN A 37 6.10 2.49 5.52
N MET A 38 6.74 3.17 6.48
CA MET A 38 6.05 3.88 7.56
C MET A 38 5.26 5.11 7.07
N LEU A 39 5.68 5.77 5.98
CA LEU A 39 4.92 6.87 5.37
C LEU A 39 3.49 6.45 4.99
N PHE A 40 3.32 5.21 4.52
CA PHE A 40 2.01 4.65 4.15
C PHE A 40 1.22 4.08 5.34
N LEU A 41 1.86 3.96 6.50
CA LEU A 41 1.25 3.52 7.76
C LEU A 41 0.94 4.68 8.72
N ALA A 42 1.24 5.91 8.33
CA ALA A 42 1.09 7.12 9.14
C ALA A 42 -0.37 7.57 9.37
N GLY A 43 -1.32 6.63 9.46
CA GLY A 43 -2.72 6.86 9.84
C GLY A 43 -3.35 8.10 9.20
N LYS A 44 -3.70 9.07 10.04
CA LYS A 44 -4.33 10.34 9.63
C LYS A 44 -3.45 11.23 8.73
N HIS A 45 -2.12 11.10 8.82
CA HIS A 45 -1.16 11.87 8.03
C HIS A 45 -0.82 11.21 6.69
N ALA A 46 -1.18 9.94 6.50
CA ALA A 46 -0.86 9.20 5.30
C ALA A 46 -1.41 9.88 4.03
N TYR A 47 -2.56 10.55 4.11
CA TYR A 47 -3.13 11.25 2.96
C TYR A 47 -2.25 12.42 2.48
N GLU A 48 -1.85 13.32 3.40
CA GLU A 48 -1.03 14.49 3.07
C GLU A 48 0.34 14.04 2.53
N ILE A 49 0.96 13.05 3.20
CA ILE A 49 2.24 12.49 2.79
C ILE A 49 2.14 11.88 1.38
N THR A 50 1.14 11.03 1.14
CA THR A 50 0.97 10.38 -0.17
C THR A 50 0.61 11.37 -1.27
N HIS A 51 -0.10 12.44 -0.95
CA HIS A 51 -0.38 13.55 -1.86
C HIS A 51 0.92 14.25 -2.28
N GLU A 52 1.76 14.65 -1.32
CA GLU A 52 3.03 15.32 -1.63
C GLU A 52 3.99 14.42 -2.42
N ILE A 53 4.08 13.13 -2.08
CA ILE A 53 4.85 12.15 -2.85
C ILE A 53 4.32 12.06 -4.28
N SER A 54 3.00 12.01 -4.45
CA SER A 54 2.37 11.94 -5.78
C SER A 54 2.66 13.19 -6.60
N LEU A 55 2.60 14.37 -5.98
CA LEU A 55 2.92 15.63 -6.64
C LEU A 55 4.39 15.70 -7.04
N ALA A 56 5.31 15.30 -6.15
CA ALA A 56 6.74 15.23 -6.44
C ALA A 56 7.05 14.25 -7.59
N ALA A 57 6.44 13.06 -7.59
CA ALA A 57 6.60 12.08 -8.66
C ALA A 57 6.06 12.61 -10.00
N LYS A 58 4.90 13.27 -10.00
CA LYS A 58 4.35 13.90 -11.19
C LYS A 58 5.29 14.99 -11.74
N ASN A 59 5.81 15.85 -10.87
CA ASN A 59 6.74 16.93 -11.26
C ASN A 59 8.08 16.39 -11.78
N ALA A 60 8.51 15.22 -11.30
CA ALA A 60 9.68 14.51 -11.82
C ALA A 60 9.44 13.79 -13.17
N GLY A 61 8.22 13.82 -13.70
CA GLY A 61 7.88 13.27 -15.01
C GLY A 61 7.47 11.79 -15.02
N PHE A 62 7.14 11.21 -13.87
CA PHE A 62 6.57 9.86 -13.82
C PHE A 62 5.11 9.84 -14.30
N ASP A 63 4.68 8.75 -14.92
CA ASP A 63 3.31 8.53 -15.38
C ASP A 63 2.36 8.15 -14.22
N GLY A 64 2.93 7.69 -13.11
CA GLY A 64 2.19 7.28 -11.93
C GLY A 64 3.09 6.72 -10.83
N ILE A 65 2.44 6.20 -9.79
CA ILE A 65 3.11 5.54 -8.66
C ILE A 65 2.52 4.15 -8.40
N VAL A 66 3.39 3.23 -7.97
CA VAL A 66 3.00 1.96 -7.36
C VAL A 66 3.21 2.08 -5.86
N TYR A 67 2.19 1.79 -5.06
CA TYR A 67 2.23 2.03 -3.63
C TYR A 67 1.66 0.87 -2.79
N PRO A 68 2.19 0.66 -1.57
CA PRO A 68 1.65 -0.31 -0.62
C PRO A 68 0.40 0.30 0.06
N SER A 69 -0.76 -0.34 -0.10
CA SER A 69 -2.01 0.14 0.51
C SER A 69 -2.23 -0.47 1.89
N TYR A 70 -2.43 0.39 2.89
CA TYR A 70 -2.86 -0.01 4.23
C TYR A 70 -4.12 -0.89 4.20
N PHE A 71 -5.14 -0.50 3.43
CA PHE A 71 -6.41 -1.24 3.35
C PHE A 71 -6.24 -2.62 2.72
N SER A 72 -5.30 -2.76 1.78
CA SER A 72 -5.01 -4.06 1.17
C SER A 72 -4.32 -5.01 2.15
N ASN A 73 -3.48 -4.49 3.05
CA ASN A 73 -2.89 -5.25 4.15
C ASN A 73 -3.95 -5.64 5.19
N ALA A 74 -4.76 -4.66 5.63
CA ALA A 74 -5.85 -4.88 6.58
C ALA A 74 -6.86 -5.94 6.08
N ARG A 75 -7.22 -5.90 4.79
CA ARG A 75 -8.12 -6.91 4.16
C ARG A 75 -7.56 -8.33 4.22
N LYS A 76 -6.24 -8.49 4.13
CA LYS A 76 -5.58 -9.81 4.22
C LYS A 76 -5.42 -10.30 5.66
N GLY A 77 -5.91 -9.55 6.65
CA GLY A 77 -5.68 -9.83 8.08
C GLY A 77 -4.22 -9.68 8.49
N LEU A 78 -3.40 -9.06 7.64
CA LEU A 78 -1.99 -8.80 7.90
C LEU A 78 -1.91 -7.48 8.65
N MET A 79 -1.63 -7.55 9.94
CA MET A 79 -1.39 -6.34 10.72
C MET A 79 -0.04 -5.77 10.27
N PRO A 80 0.06 -4.47 9.92
CA PRO A 80 1.30 -3.86 9.41
C PRO A 80 2.51 -4.03 10.34
N HIS A 81 2.27 -4.24 11.63
CA HIS A 81 3.27 -4.37 12.68
C HIS A 81 3.73 -5.82 12.94
N GLN A 82 3.16 -6.83 12.25
CA GLN A 82 3.56 -8.24 12.38
C GLN A 82 4.93 -8.54 11.76
N ALA A 83 5.50 -7.58 11.03
CA ALA A 83 6.83 -7.70 10.48
C ALA A 83 7.93 -7.44 11.52
N LEU A 84 7.65 -7.30 12.81
CA LEU A 84 8.68 -7.08 13.84
C LEU A 84 8.92 -8.36 14.64
N VAL A 85 10.10 -8.97 14.50
CA VAL A 85 10.54 -10.13 15.29
C VAL A 85 11.71 -9.67 16.16
N TYR A 86 11.56 -9.76 17.49
CA TYR A 86 12.55 -9.27 18.47
C TYR A 86 12.94 -7.79 18.31
N GLY A 87 12.03 -6.95 17.79
CA GLY A 87 12.29 -5.52 17.55
C GLY A 87 13.00 -5.20 16.24
N ILE A 88 13.26 -6.20 15.39
CA ILE A 88 13.86 -6.06 14.08
C ILE A 88 12.80 -6.29 13.00
N SER A 89 12.79 -5.46 11.97
CA SER A 89 11.92 -5.66 10.81
C SER A 89 12.30 -6.92 10.02
N ASN A 90 11.35 -7.83 9.79
CA ASN A 90 11.44 -9.00 8.91
C ASN A 90 11.82 -8.61 7.47
N ARG A 91 11.60 -7.35 7.08
CA ARG A 91 12.03 -6.82 5.77
C ARG A 91 13.56 -6.74 5.65
N ARG A 92 14.28 -6.67 6.78
CA ARG A 92 15.76 -6.68 6.82
C ARG A 92 16.35 -8.09 6.79
N ILE A 93 15.58 -9.09 7.22
CA ILE A 93 16.05 -10.48 7.31
C ILE A 93 15.91 -11.14 5.93
N PRO A 94 17.01 -11.50 5.24
CA PRO A 94 16.96 -12.00 3.86
C PRO A 94 16.04 -13.22 3.69
N GLN A 95 15.99 -14.10 4.70
CA GLN A 95 15.15 -15.30 4.69
C GLN A 95 13.65 -14.98 4.69
N PHE A 96 13.25 -13.81 5.20
CA PHE A 96 11.84 -13.41 5.30
C PHE A 96 11.42 -12.39 4.25
N GLN A 97 12.35 -11.80 3.49
CA GLN A 97 12.06 -10.79 2.46
C GLN A 97 11.06 -11.27 1.41
N SER A 98 11.19 -12.50 0.92
CA SER A 98 10.26 -13.07 -0.08
C SER A 98 8.85 -13.20 0.47
N ILE A 99 8.72 -13.57 1.74
CA ILE A 99 7.45 -13.68 2.46
C ILE A 99 6.85 -12.29 2.66
N GLU A 100 7.62 -11.32 3.13
CA GLU A 100 7.16 -9.94 3.33
C GLU A 100 6.76 -9.26 2.01
N HIS A 101 7.51 -9.49 0.94
CA HIS A 101 7.15 -8.99 -0.39
C HIS A 101 5.81 -9.57 -0.88
N SER A 102 5.57 -10.87 -0.66
CA SER A 102 4.31 -11.53 -1.06
C SER A 102 3.06 -10.98 -0.34
N LYS A 103 3.25 -10.40 0.85
CA LYS A 103 2.18 -9.83 1.67
C LYS A 103 1.70 -8.49 1.09
N VAL A 104 2.61 -7.69 0.56
CA VAL A 104 2.32 -6.37 -0.02
C VAL A 104 1.44 -6.52 -1.26
N ALA A 105 0.28 -5.88 -1.25
CA ALA A 105 -0.52 -5.73 -2.47
C ALA A 105 -0.06 -4.47 -3.21
N GLN A 106 0.39 -4.63 -4.45
CA GLN A 106 0.76 -3.52 -5.32
C GLN A 106 -0.49 -2.81 -5.85
N ASN A 107 -0.59 -1.52 -5.59
CA ASN A 107 -1.68 -0.67 -6.07
C ASN A 107 -1.08 0.35 -7.04
N ILE A 108 -1.74 0.58 -8.16
CA ILE A 108 -1.26 1.48 -9.21
C ILE A 108 -2.14 2.71 -9.22
N ALA A 109 -1.52 3.88 -9.12
CA ALA A 109 -2.14 5.17 -9.40
C ALA A 109 -1.50 5.77 -10.64
N ILE A 110 -2.33 6.18 -11.60
CA ILE A 110 -1.87 6.78 -12.87
C ILE A 110 -2.33 8.23 -12.89
N PHE A 111 -1.44 9.16 -13.22
CA PHE A 111 -1.74 10.59 -13.22
C PHE A 111 -2.49 11.02 -14.49
N GLY A 112 -3.21 12.14 -14.38
CA GLY A 112 -3.88 12.77 -15.53
C GLY A 112 -5.15 12.05 -15.95
N ARG A 113 -5.35 11.91 -17.27
CA ARG A 113 -6.51 11.25 -17.88
C ARG A 113 -6.05 10.04 -18.69
N PRO A 114 -5.62 8.95 -18.05
CA PRO A 114 -4.88 7.89 -18.72
C PRO A 114 -5.68 7.12 -19.78
N ILE A 115 -7.01 7.12 -19.70
CA ILE A 115 -7.89 6.55 -20.74
C ILE A 115 -7.98 7.48 -21.95
N LEU A 116 -8.18 8.78 -21.73
CA LEU A 116 -8.29 9.79 -22.79
C LEU A 116 -6.95 9.97 -23.53
N GLU A 117 -5.85 9.92 -22.79
CA GLU A 117 -4.48 10.04 -23.29
C GLU A 117 -3.97 8.77 -23.99
N GLY A 118 -4.78 7.70 -24.05
CA GLY A 118 -4.38 6.43 -24.65
C GLY A 118 -3.28 5.68 -23.88
N LYS A 119 -3.04 6.00 -22.61
CA LYS A 119 -2.03 5.31 -21.78
C LYS A 119 -2.50 3.91 -21.37
N VAL A 120 -3.79 3.78 -21.09
CA VAL A 120 -4.42 2.53 -20.66
C VAL A 120 -5.78 2.32 -21.29
N LYS A 121 -6.08 1.08 -21.64
CA LYS A 121 -7.41 0.68 -22.12
C LYS A 121 -8.19 -0.09 -21.05
N VAL A 122 -9.45 0.27 -20.85
CA VAL A 122 -10.36 -0.48 -19.96
C VAL A 122 -10.70 -1.82 -20.61
N HIS A 123 -10.26 -2.92 -19.99
CA HIS A 123 -10.57 -4.27 -20.45
C HIS A 123 -11.86 -4.81 -19.81
N SER A 124 -12.00 -4.66 -18.49
CA SER A 124 -13.20 -5.03 -17.74
C SER A 124 -13.31 -4.20 -16.46
N ILE A 125 -14.54 -4.01 -15.98
CA ILE A 125 -14.83 -3.30 -14.73
C ILE A 125 -15.42 -4.33 -13.76
N ASN A 126 -14.71 -4.62 -12.67
CA ASN A 126 -15.29 -5.39 -11.57
C ASN A 126 -16.19 -4.47 -10.75
N LYS A 127 -17.49 -4.76 -10.71
CA LYS A 127 -18.48 -3.98 -9.96
C LYS A 127 -18.77 -4.65 -8.62
N LEU A 128 -18.41 -4.00 -7.52
CA LEU A 128 -18.88 -4.41 -6.19
C LEU A 128 -20.22 -3.72 -5.93
N MET A 129 -21.29 -4.50 -5.79
CA MET A 129 -22.61 -3.99 -5.42
C MET A 129 -22.89 -4.35 -3.96
N LEU A 130 -22.79 -3.37 -3.07
CA LEU A 130 -23.15 -3.53 -1.66
C LEU A 130 -24.67 -3.36 -1.52
N THR A 131 -25.40 -4.48 -1.49
CA THR A 131 -26.87 -4.47 -1.44
C THR A 131 -27.41 -4.33 -0.02
N LYS A 132 -26.66 -4.78 0.99
CA LYS A 132 -27.07 -4.70 2.40
C LYS A 132 -25.83 -4.74 3.29
N VAL A 133 -25.82 -3.88 4.31
CA VAL A 133 -24.87 -3.95 5.42
C VAL A 133 -25.70 -4.11 6.69
N SER A 134 -25.42 -5.16 7.47
CA SER A 134 -26.12 -5.42 8.74
C SER A 134 -25.09 -5.49 9.87
N TYR A 135 -25.33 -4.70 10.90
CA TYR A 135 -24.56 -4.71 12.14
C TYR A 135 -25.43 -5.34 13.21
N ASN A 136 -24.98 -6.46 13.77
CA ASN A 136 -25.61 -7.06 14.94
C ASN A 136 -24.76 -6.70 16.16
N TYR A 137 -25.38 -6.07 17.15
CA TYR A 137 -24.78 -5.85 18.45
C TYR A 137 -25.68 -6.48 19.51
N LEU A 138 -25.04 -7.02 20.54
CA LEU A 138 -25.69 -7.55 21.73
C LEU A 138 -25.25 -6.64 22.88
N LEU A 139 -26.16 -5.83 23.38
CA LEU A 139 -25.93 -5.04 24.59
C LEU A 139 -26.08 -5.98 25.79
N GLY A 140 -24.97 -6.25 26.48
CA GLY A 140 -24.98 -6.87 27.81
C GLY A 140 -25.42 -5.86 28.87
N THR A 141 -25.80 -6.35 30.05
CA THR A 141 -26.22 -5.51 31.18
C THR A 141 -25.08 -4.63 31.67
N VAL A 142 -25.34 -3.34 31.78
CA VAL A 142 -24.51 -2.40 32.53
C VAL A 142 -24.88 -2.58 34.00
N ASN A 143 -23.97 -3.11 34.81
CA ASN A 143 -24.11 -2.93 36.25
C ASN A 143 -23.60 -1.51 36.56
N GLU A 144 -24.52 -0.55 36.64
CA GLU A 144 -24.28 0.69 37.36
C GLU A 144 -24.32 0.31 38.85
N GLU A 145 -23.16 0.09 39.45
CA GLU A 145 -23.04 0.06 40.91
C GLU A 145 -22.99 1.53 41.39
N GLU A 146 -24.04 1.93 42.13
CA GLU A 146 -24.08 3.14 42.98
C GLU A 146 -23.10 3.05 44.15
#